data_AF-A0A3D1BG24-F1
#
_entry.id   AF-A0A3D1BG24-F1
#
_cell.length_a   1.000
_cell.length_b   1.000
_cell.length_c   1.000
_cell.angle_alpha   90.00
_cell.angle_beta   90.00
_cell.angle_gamma   90.00
#
_symmetry.space_group_name_H-M   'P 1'
#
loop_
_entity.id
_entity.type
_entity.pdbx_description
1 polymer ?
#
loop_
_entity_poly.entity_id
_entity_poly.type
_entity_poly.pdbx_seq_one_letter_code
_entity_poly.pdbx_strand_id
1 'polypeptide(L)'
;MFWHNVLALFILRRADDWQREVMTVLSSIQAFLGVMLLGIYFGDFQLGLDPFLLLREAPNNIGLPWTARADYLTAIPQFADGQGLNPLLQNYWMTIHPPTLFLGFAACSVPFAYAVGALWRRDLTSWIKPVLPWAFFAVGILGAGILMGGAWAYEALSFGGFWAWDPVENSSLVPWMVLVAAAHLLLINRNRR
;
A
#
# COMPACT_ATOMS: atom_id res chain seq x y z
N MET A 1 -1.75 -6.24 1.08
CA MET A 1 -2.27 -7.42 1.80
C MET A 1 -1.24 -8.05 2.75
N PHE A 2 -0.04 -8.43 2.29
CA PHE A 2 0.99 -9.08 3.14
C PHE A 2 1.28 -8.33 4.46
N TRP A 3 1.67 -7.06 4.39
CA TRP A 3 2.03 -6.28 5.60
C TRP A 3 0.89 -6.12 6.61
N HIS A 4 -0.37 -6.05 6.16
CA HIS A 4 -1.52 -5.99 7.08
C HIS A 4 -1.60 -7.26 7.93
N ASN A 5 -1.36 -8.44 7.33
CA ASN A 5 -1.32 -9.70 8.07
C ASN A 5 -0.16 -9.74 9.06
N VAL A 6 1.03 -9.29 8.66
CA VAL A 6 2.20 -9.24 9.56
C VAL A 6 1.90 -8.33 10.77
N LEU A 7 1.42 -7.10 10.52
CA LEU A 7 1.07 -6.15 11.58
C LEU A 7 -0.06 -6.69 12.48
N ALA A 8 -1.08 -7.30 11.89
CA ALA A 8 -2.18 -7.93 12.62
C ALA A 8 -1.68 -9.05 13.56
N LEU A 9 -0.72 -9.88 13.12
CA LEU A 9 -0.11 -10.90 13.99
C LEU A 9 0.63 -10.28 15.19
N PHE A 10 1.31 -9.14 15.01
CA PHE A 10 1.92 -8.42 16.13
C PHE A 10 0.87 -7.87 17.11
N ILE A 11 -0.24 -7.34 16.59
CA ILE A 11 -1.35 -6.83 17.42
C ILE A 11 -2.02 -7.97 18.19
N LEU A 12 -2.29 -9.11 17.53
CA LEU A 12 -2.83 -10.31 18.17
C LEU A 12 -1.95 -10.82 19.31
N ARG A 13 -0.61 -10.76 19.16
CA ARG A 13 0.33 -11.16 20.21
C ARG A 13 0.35 -10.21 21.40
N ARG A 14 0.05 -8.92 21.19
CA ARG A 14 0.05 -7.91 22.26
C ARG A 14 -1.11 -8.09 23.24
N ALA A 15 -2.22 -8.70 22.78
CA ALA A 15 -3.41 -8.98 23.58
C ALA A 15 -3.92 -7.77 24.37
N ASP A 16 -3.96 -6.59 23.74
CA ASP A 16 -4.44 -5.38 24.39
C ASP A 16 -5.97 -5.28 24.40
N ASP A 17 -6.50 -4.39 25.23
CA ASP A 17 -7.95 -4.23 25.38
C ASP A 17 -8.63 -3.82 24.06
N TRP A 18 -7.90 -3.24 23.11
CA TRP A 18 -8.41 -2.70 21.84
C TRP A 18 -8.35 -3.71 20.68
N GLN A 19 -7.79 -4.90 20.92
CA GLN A 19 -7.52 -5.89 19.90
C GLN A 19 -8.76 -6.22 19.06
N ARG A 20 -9.94 -6.37 19.68
CA ARG A 20 -11.16 -6.79 18.97
C ARG A 20 -11.58 -5.79 17.90
N GLU A 21 -11.67 -4.52 18.26
CA GLU A 21 -12.09 -3.43 17.37
C GLU A 21 -11.02 -3.20 16.31
N VAL A 22 -9.74 -3.14 16.72
CA VAL A 22 -8.62 -2.94 15.80
C VAL A 22 -8.57 -4.05 14.76
N MET A 23 -8.66 -5.31 15.18
CA MET A 23 -8.64 -6.46 14.28
C MET A 23 -9.87 -6.50 13.38
N THR A 24 -11.03 -6.07 13.86
CA THR A 24 -12.25 -5.98 13.02
C THR A 24 -12.03 -4.97 11.89
N VAL A 25 -11.51 -3.79 12.21
CA VAL A 25 -11.24 -2.75 11.20
C VAL A 25 -10.15 -3.21 10.23
N LEU A 26 -9.03 -3.75 10.72
CA LEU A 26 -7.96 -4.26 9.86
C LEU A 26 -8.44 -5.40 8.94
N SER A 27 -9.29 -6.30 9.44
CA SER A 27 -9.88 -7.37 8.64
C SER A 27 -10.84 -6.84 7.59
N SER A 28 -11.60 -5.78 7.89
CA SER A 28 -12.48 -5.12 6.92
C SER A 28 -11.70 -4.44 5.79
N ILE A 29 -10.59 -3.75 6.11
CA ILE A 29 -9.65 -3.20 5.12
C ILE A 29 -9.11 -4.31 4.24
N GLN A 30 -8.69 -5.44 4.84
CA GLN A 30 -8.19 -6.59 4.11
C GLN A 30 -9.27 -7.21 3.20
N ALA A 31 -10.50 -7.37 3.69
CA ALA A 31 -11.61 -7.87 2.87
C ALA A 31 -11.89 -6.94 1.67
N PHE A 32 -11.92 -5.63 1.89
CA PHE A 32 -12.10 -4.63 0.83
C PHE A 32 -10.99 -4.71 -0.22
N LEU A 33 -9.73 -4.72 0.20
CA LEU A 33 -8.58 -4.88 -0.71
C LEU A 33 -8.60 -6.24 -1.43
N GLY A 34 -9.12 -7.29 -0.78
CA GLY A 34 -9.34 -8.60 -1.40
C GLY A 34 -10.35 -8.54 -2.53
N VAL A 35 -11.47 -7.83 -2.35
CA VAL A 35 -12.49 -7.65 -3.39
C VAL A 35 -11.91 -6.91 -4.61
N MET A 36 -10.99 -5.97 -4.41
CA MET A 36 -10.31 -5.28 -5.52
C MET A 36 -9.44 -6.21 -6.40
N LEU A 37 -9.17 -7.45 -5.96
CA LEU A 37 -8.39 -8.44 -6.71
C LEU A 37 -9.25 -9.55 -7.36
N LEU A 38 -10.57 -9.52 -7.16
CA LEU A 38 -11.48 -10.56 -7.65
C LEU A 38 -12.04 -10.29 -9.05
N GLY A 39 -12.02 -9.03 -9.51
CA GLY A 39 -12.50 -8.66 -10.85
C GLY A 39 -13.98 -9.01 -11.06
N ILE A 40 -14.86 -8.52 -10.18
CA ILE A 40 -16.29 -8.82 -10.22
C ILE A 40 -16.97 -7.96 -11.29
N TYR A 41 -17.72 -8.58 -12.20
CA TYR A 41 -18.44 -7.88 -13.27
C TYR A 41 -19.92 -7.62 -12.91
N PHE A 42 -20.37 -6.39 -13.12
CA PHE A 42 -21.75 -5.93 -13.01
C PHE A 42 -22.21 -5.38 -14.37
N GLY A 43 -22.63 -6.27 -15.27
CA GLY A 43 -22.81 -5.90 -16.68
C GLY A 43 -21.47 -5.45 -17.27
N ASP A 44 -21.41 -4.22 -17.78
CA ASP A 44 -20.18 -3.63 -18.35
C ASP A 44 -19.24 -3.02 -17.29
N PHE A 45 -19.67 -2.91 -16.02
CA PHE A 45 -18.84 -2.35 -14.96
C PHE A 45 -18.01 -3.44 -14.27
N GLN A 46 -16.68 -3.28 -14.29
CA GLN A 46 -15.75 -4.17 -13.60
C GLN A 46 -15.30 -3.56 -12.27
N LEU A 47 -15.54 -4.26 -11.17
CA LEU A 47 -15.02 -3.92 -9.86
C LEU A 47 -13.75 -4.74 -9.57
N GLY A 48 -12.62 -4.04 -9.44
CA GLY A 48 -11.32 -4.66 -9.20
C GLY A 48 -10.62 -5.15 -10.47
N LEU A 49 -9.52 -5.86 -10.30
CA LEU A 49 -8.74 -6.45 -11.39
C LEU A 49 -9.14 -7.90 -11.57
N ASP A 50 -9.36 -8.34 -12.81
CA ASP A 50 -9.55 -9.74 -13.16
C ASP A 50 -8.18 -10.39 -13.40
N PRO A 51 -7.67 -11.22 -12.47
CA PRO A 51 -6.35 -11.83 -12.59
C PRO A 51 -6.30 -12.94 -13.65
N PHE A 52 -7.46 -13.36 -14.15
CA PHE A 52 -7.59 -14.42 -15.15
C PHE A 52 -7.85 -13.89 -16.56
N LEU A 53 -8.02 -12.56 -16.71
CA LEU A 53 -8.11 -11.92 -18.01
C LEU A 53 -6.82 -12.16 -18.79
N LEU A 54 -6.93 -12.90 -19.91
CA LEU A 54 -5.77 -13.17 -20.75
C LEU A 54 -5.29 -11.89 -21.41
N LEU A 55 -3.97 -11.74 -21.53
CA LEU A 55 -3.37 -10.56 -22.17
C LEU A 55 -3.94 -10.31 -23.58
N ARG A 56 -4.24 -11.36 -24.35
CA ARG A 56 -4.84 -11.25 -25.70
C ARG A 56 -6.30 -10.76 -25.69
N GLU A 57 -7.00 -10.94 -24.58
CA GLU A 57 -8.41 -10.58 -24.36
C GLU A 57 -8.55 -9.24 -23.63
N ALA A 58 -7.43 -8.65 -23.19
CA ALA A 58 -7.43 -7.33 -22.60
C ALA A 58 -7.95 -6.28 -23.60
N PRO A 59 -8.80 -5.33 -23.19
CA PRO A 59 -9.42 -4.34 -24.09
C PRO A 59 -8.42 -3.60 -25.00
N ASN A 60 -7.21 -3.35 -24.50
CA ASN A 60 -6.15 -2.65 -25.22
C ASN A 60 -5.47 -3.51 -26.31
N ASN A 61 -5.64 -4.83 -26.24
CA ASN A 61 -4.94 -5.78 -27.11
C ASN A 61 -5.89 -6.44 -28.13
N ILE A 62 -7.20 -6.42 -27.88
CA ILE A 62 -8.20 -7.00 -28.79
C ILE A 62 -8.02 -6.40 -30.19
N GLY A 63 -7.89 -7.28 -31.18
CA GLY A 63 -7.77 -6.90 -32.59
C GLY A 63 -6.33 -6.65 -33.06
N LEU A 64 -5.33 -6.71 -32.17
CA LEU A 64 -3.93 -6.66 -32.59
C LEU A 64 -3.55 -7.93 -33.37
N PRO A 65 -2.70 -7.85 -34.42
CA PRO A 65 -2.40 -8.99 -35.30
C PRO A 65 -1.89 -10.24 -34.58
N TRP A 66 -1.18 -10.08 -33.46
CA TRP A 66 -0.65 -11.20 -32.68
C TRP A 66 -1.73 -11.92 -31.86
N THR A 67 -2.84 -11.26 -31.50
CA THR A 67 -3.92 -11.88 -30.70
C THR A 67 -4.72 -12.93 -31.46
N ALA A 68 -4.71 -12.87 -32.79
CA ALA A 68 -5.36 -13.84 -33.67
C ALA A 68 -4.57 -15.15 -33.81
N ARG A 69 -3.29 -15.16 -33.41
CA ARG A 69 -2.42 -16.34 -33.50
C ARG A 69 -2.60 -17.23 -32.27
N ALA A 70 -2.81 -18.52 -32.47
CA ALA A 70 -2.88 -19.48 -31.35
C ALA A 70 -1.49 -19.77 -30.74
N ASP A 71 -0.42 -19.61 -31.52
CA ASP A 71 0.96 -19.92 -31.16
C ASP A 71 1.76 -18.70 -30.66
N TYR A 72 1.10 -17.58 -30.33
CA TYR A 72 1.76 -16.30 -30.04
C TYR A 72 2.80 -16.35 -28.91
N LEU A 73 2.61 -17.21 -27.91
CA LEU A 73 3.57 -17.38 -26.79
C LEU A 73 4.89 -18.03 -27.24
N THR A 74 4.85 -18.90 -28.24
CA THR A 74 6.04 -19.63 -28.74
C THR A 74 6.61 -19.00 -30.01
N ALA A 75 5.75 -18.39 -30.82
CA ALA A 75 6.13 -17.81 -32.11
C ALA A 75 6.74 -16.40 -31.98
N ILE A 76 6.45 -15.69 -30.88
CA ILE A 76 6.95 -14.34 -30.62
C ILE A 76 7.91 -14.44 -29.42
N PRO A 77 9.23 -14.37 -29.63
CA PRO A 77 10.22 -14.51 -28.56
C PRO A 77 10.00 -13.57 -27.38
N GLN A 78 9.46 -12.38 -27.62
CA GLN A 78 9.13 -11.40 -26.59
C GLN A 78 8.04 -11.87 -25.61
N PHE A 79 7.22 -12.86 -25.98
CA PHE A 79 6.14 -13.41 -25.17
C PHE A 79 6.49 -14.75 -24.52
N ALA A 80 7.65 -15.34 -24.83
CA ALA A 80 8.05 -16.65 -24.31
C ALA A 80 8.26 -16.66 -22.79
N ASP A 81 8.97 -15.66 -22.25
CA ASP A 81 9.24 -15.51 -20.80
C ASP A 81 8.77 -14.17 -20.22
N GLY A 82 8.05 -13.38 -21.02
CA GLY A 82 7.71 -11.98 -20.69
C GLY A 82 8.94 -11.06 -20.74
N GLN A 83 8.71 -9.75 -20.91
CA GLN A 83 9.81 -8.79 -21.04
C GLN A 83 10.50 -8.44 -19.71
N GLY A 84 9.98 -8.91 -18.58
CA GLY A 84 10.45 -8.51 -17.25
C GLY A 84 10.30 -7.01 -17.01
N LEU A 85 11.03 -6.49 -16.02
CA LEU A 85 11.13 -5.05 -15.78
C LEU A 85 12.07 -4.41 -16.81
N ASN A 86 11.77 -3.18 -17.22
CA ASN A 86 12.70 -2.34 -17.99
C ASN A 86 14.08 -2.34 -17.29
N PRO A 87 15.19 -2.55 -18.00
CA PRO A 87 16.54 -2.55 -17.40
C PRO A 87 16.83 -1.35 -16.49
N LEU A 88 16.28 -0.17 -16.78
CA LEU A 88 16.41 1.03 -15.95
C LEU A 88 15.80 0.87 -14.55
N LEU A 89 14.77 0.04 -14.43
CA LEU A 89 14.07 -0.27 -13.19
C LEU A 89 14.74 -1.41 -12.41
N GLN A 90 15.75 -2.07 -12.97
CA GLN A 90 16.44 -3.19 -12.31
C GLN A 90 17.57 -2.66 -11.42
N ASN A 91 17.21 -2.07 -10.29
CA ASN A 91 18.17 -1.56 -9.31
C ASN A 91 17.79 -1.95 -7.88
N TYR A 92 18.73 -1.79 -6.94
CA TYR A 92 18.51 -2.21 -5.56
C TYR A 92 17.39 -1.43 -4.87
N TRP A 93 17.18 -0.16 -5.26
CA TRP A 93 16.11 0.64 -4.71
C TRP A 93 14.74 0.04 -5.04
N MET A 94 14.52 -0.44 -6.27
CA MET A 94 13.28 -1.14 -6.63
C MET A 94 13.01 -2.41 -5.82
N THR A 95 14.04 -2.98 -5.20
CA THR A 95 13.90 -4.13 -4.29
C THR A 95 13.51 -3.70 -2.88
N ILE A 96 14.05 -2.59 -2.35
CA ILE A 96 13.88 -2.21 -0.93
C ILE A 96 12.85 -1.11 -0.69
N HIS A 97 12.70 -0.18 -1.62
CA HIS A 97 11.80 0.96 -1.50
C HIS A 97 10.34 0.51 -1.51
N PRO A 98 9.83 -0.26 -2.50
CA PRO A 98 8.42 -0.62 -2.54
C PRO A 98 7.96 -1.42 -1.32
N PRO A 99 8.67 -2.47 -0.84
CA PRO A 99 8.29 -3.17 0.37
C PRO A 99 8.21 -2.26 1.60
N THR A 100 9.16 -1.33 1.75
CA THR A 100 9.17 -0.39 2.87
C THR A 100 8.03 0.62 2.78
N LEU A 101 7.77 1.16 1.59
CA LEU A 101 6.67 2.08 1.35
C LEU A 101 5.31 1.41 1.62
N PHE A 102 5.12 0.17 1.16
CA PHE A 102 3.91 -0.60 1.42
C PHE A 102 3.75 -0.98 2.91
N LEU A 103 4.84 -1.20 3.64
CA LEU A 103 4.80 -1.34 5.09
C LEU A 103 4.36 -0.02 5.75
N GLY A 104 4.86 1.12 5.26
CA GLY A 104 4.39 2.46 5.64
C GLY A 104 2.89 2.65 5.48
N PHE A 105 2.37 2.39 4.29
CA PHE A 105 0.94 2.48 4.02
C PHE A 105 0.13 1.53 4.91
N ALA A 106 0.56 0.28 5.05
CA ALA A 106 -0.11 -0.69 5.92
C ALA A 106 -0.06 -0.25 7.39
N ALA A 107 1.04 0.31 7.87
CA ALA A 107 1.18 0.80 9.25
C ALA A 107 0.24 1.96 9.55
N CYS A 108 -0.09 2.81 8.57
CA CYS A 108 -1.08 3.88 8.72
C CYS A 108 -2.48 3.36 9.07
N SER A 109 -2.82 2.14 8.64
CA SER A 109 -4.11 1.51 8.97
C SER A 109 -4.25 1.21 10.46
N VAL A 110 -3.15 1.06 11.20
CA VAL A 110 -3.19 0.72 12.63
C VAL A 110 -3.71 1.91 13.46
N PRO A 111 -3.13 3.13 13.41
CA PRO A 111 -3.73 4.28 14.09
C PRO A 111 -5.17 4.58 13.68
N PHE A 112 -5.50 4.40 12.40
CA PHE A 112 -6.87 4.52 11.91
C PHE A 112 -7.81 3.49 12.60
N ALA A 113 -7.41 2.23 12.68
CA ALA A 113 -8.18 1.18 13.32
C ALA A 113 -8.41 1.44 14.82
N TYR A 114 -7.40 1.93 15.54
CA TYR A 114 -7.58 2.36 16.94
C TYR A 114 -8.54 3.56 17.05
N ALA A 115 -8.45 4.54 16.15
CA ALA A 115 -9.35 5.70 16.16
C ALA A 115 -10.82 5.28 15.91
N VAL A 116 -11.05 4.37 14.95
CA VAL A 116 -12.39 3.80 14.71
C VAL A 116 -12.86 3.00 15.91
N GLY A 117 -11.98 2.19 16.52
CA GLY A 117 -12.29 1.48 17.76
C GLY A 117 -12.68 2.42 18.91
N ALA A 118 -11.97 3.54 19.05
CA ALA A 118 -12.25 4.57 20.06
C ALA A 118 -13.64 5.19 19.88
N LEU A 119 -14.01 5.49 18.63
CA LEU A 119 -15.35 5.96 18.28
C LEU A 119 -16.41 4.90 18.57
N TRP A 120 -16.16 3.64 18.23
CA TRP A 120 -17.06 2.52 18.52
C TRP A 120 -17.31 2.39 20.02
N ARG A 121 -16.26 2.38 20.83
CA ARG A 121 -16.35 2.28 22.30
C ARG A 121 -16.84 3.56 22.98
N ARG A 122 -16.88 4.68 22.27
CA ARG A 122 -17.09 6.03 22.82
C ARG A 122 -16.06 6.40 23.90
N ASP A 123 -14.86 5.81 23.81
CA ASP A 123 -13.72 6.11 24.69
C ASP A 123 -12.63 6.78 23.86
N LEU A 124 -12.57 8.11 23.96
CA LEU A 124 -11.68 8.95 23.17
C LEU A 124 -10.32 9.20 23.82
N THR A 125 -10.06 8.66 25.01
CA THR A 125 -8.85 8.96 25.78
C THR A 125 -7.96 7.75 25.97
N SER A 126 -8.50 6.58 26.30
CA SER A 126 -7.66 5.45 26.71
C SER A 126 -6.93 4.78 25.54
N TRP A 127 -7.40 4.96 24.30
CA TRP A 127 -6.76 4.48 23.07
C TRP A 127 -5.44 5.19 22.71
N ILE A 128 -5.22 6.40 23.25
CA ILE A 128 -4.07 7.25 22.88
C ILE A 128 -2.74 6.60 23.31
N LYS A 129 -2.71 5.98 24.50
CA LYS A 129 -1.50 5.33 25.02
C LYS A 129 -1.05 4.13 24.15
N PRO A 130 -1.93 3.15 23.82
CA PRO A 130 -1.52 2.00 23.01
C PRO A 130 -1.22 2.33 21.55
N VAL A 131 -1.85 3.37 20.96
CA VAL A 131 -1.65 3.77 19.55
C VAL A 131 -0.37 4.57 19.31
N LEU A 132 0.14 5.31 20.31
CA LEU A 132 1.26 6.24 20.14
C LEU A 132 2.51 5.62 19.49
N PRO A 133 2.98 4.43 19.92
CA PRO A 133 4.12 3.77 19.28
C PRO A 133 3.85 3.42 17.82
N TRP A 134 2.61 3.04 17.48
CA TRP A 134 2.21 2.72 16.11
C TRP A 134 2.17 3.95 15.22
N ALA A 135 1.71 5.10 15.74
CA ALA A 135 1.70 6.35 15.00
C ALA A 135 3.13 6.78 14.61
N PHE A 136 4.06 6.77 15.56
CA PHE A 136 5.47 7.11 15.27
C PHE A 136 6.18 6.05 14.42
N PHE A 137 5.86 4.76 14.59
CA PHE A 137 6.35 3.70 13.71
C PHE A 137 5.91 3.93 12.26
N ALA A 138 4.62 4.23 12.05
CA ALA A 138 4.08 4.52 10.72
C ALA A 138 4.70 5.80 10.11
N VAL A 139 4.90 6.86 10.89
CA VAL A 139 5.63 8.07 10.46
C VAL A 139 7.04 7.73 10.00
N GLY A 140 7.78 6.98 10.81
CA GLY A 140 9.16 6.62 10.52
C GLY A 140 9.30 5.75 9.28
N ILE A 141 8.49 4.69 9.18
CA ILE A 141 8.63 3.71 8.09
C ILE A 141 8.08 4.23 6.75
N LEU A 142 6.96 4.98 6.77
CA LEU A 142 6.47 5.65 5.56
C LEU A 142 7.42 6.76 5.11
N GLY A 143 7.96 7.55 6.05
CA GLY A 143 8.96 8.57 5.75
C GLY A 143 10.25 7.99 5.16
N ALA A 144 10.74 6.86 5.71
CA ALA A 144 11.86 6.14 5.13
C ALA A 144 11.54 5.64 3.71
N GLY A 145 10.34 5.10 3.49
CA GLY A 145 9.86 4.73 2.16
C GLY A 145 9.93 5.90 1.17
N ILE A 146 9.39 7.05 1.54
CA ILE A 146 9.39 8.28 0.71
C ILE A 146 10.82 8.72 0.39
N LEU A 147 11.73 8.76 1.37
CA LEU A 147 13.12 9.14 1.15
C LEU A 147 13.86 8.19 0.21
N MET A 148 13.59 6.88 0.33
CA MET A 148 14.15 5.89 -0.58
C MET A 148 13.56 6.00 -1.99
N GLY A 149 12.30 6.44 -2.12
CA GLY A 149 11.68 6.76 -3.41
C GLY A 149 12.43 7.89 -4.09
N GLY A 150 12.61 9.02 -3.39
CA GLY A 150 13.36 10.15 -3.92
C GLY A 150 14.79 9.80 -4.35
N ALA A 151 15.46 8.90 -3.61
CA ALA A 151 16.78 8.40 -4.01
C ALA A 151 16.73 7.55 -5.29
N TRP A 152 15.75 6.65 -5.40
CA TRP A 152 15.50 5.87 -6.60
C TRP A 152 15.18 6.74 -7.81
N ALA A 153 14.27 7.70 -7.65
CA ALA A 153 13.85 8.64 -8.68
C ALA A 153 15.05 9.44 -9.23
N TYR A 154 15.94 9.86 -8.33
CA TYR A 154 17.18 10.55 -8.68
C TYR A 154 18.12 9.69 -9.54
N GLU A 155 18.29 8.41 -9.19
CA GLU A 155 19.20 7.50 -9.90
C GLU A 155 18.60 6.93 -11.19
N ALA A 156 17.33 6.52 -11.17
CA ALA A 156 16.72 5.73 -12.23
C ALA A 156 16.00 6.59 -13.27
N LEU A 157 15.34 7.68 -12.88
CA LEU A 157 14.42 8.39 -13.77
C LEU A 157 14.95 9.74 -14.25
N SER A 158 16.18 10.13 -13.86
CA SER A 158 16.81 11.39 -14.27
C SER A 158 15.85 12.57 -14.14
N PHE A 159 14.99 12.59 -13.11
CA PHE A 159 13.96 13.62 -13.00
C PHE A 159 14.52 15.04 -12.76
N GLY A 160 15.83 15.25 -12.83
CA GLY A 160 16.44 16.57 -12.68
C GLY A 160 16.68 16.95 -11.21
N GLY A 161 16.39 16.06 -10.25
CA GLY A 161 16.74 16.24 -8.84
C GLY A 161 16.05 15.26 -7.90
N PHE A 162 16.52 15.21 -6.65
CA PHE A 162 15.99 14.32 -5.59
C PHE A 162 14.51 14.57 -5.25
N TRP A 163 14.00 15.79 -5.49
CA TRP A 163 12.61 16.20 -5.24
C TRP A 163 11.78 16.36 -6.51
N ALA A 164 12.30 15.92 -7.65
CA ALA A 164 11.56 15.98 -8.90
C ALA A 164 10.68 14.72 -9.03
N TRP A 165 9.65 14.68 -8.20
CA TRP A 165 8.86 13.49 -7.95
C TRP A 165 7.79 13.25 -8.99
N ASP A 166 7.51 11.98 -9.23
CA ASP A 166 6.36 11.55 -10.03
C ASP A 166 5.04 11.69 -9.21
N PRO A 167 3.86 11.52 -9.84
CA PRO A 167 2.59 11.57 -9.11
C PRO A 167 2.45 10.55 -7.97
N VAL A 168 3.18 9.42 -8.04
CA VAL A 168 3.10 8.34 -7.04
C VAL A 168 3.78 8.76 -5.74
N GLU A 169 4.97 9.36 -5.84
CA GLU A 169 5.71 9.88 -4.69
C GLU A 169 4.95 11.03 -4.01
N ASN A 170 4.40 11.96 -4.79
CA ASN A 170 3.54 13.03 -4.26
C ASN A 170 2.30 12.49 -3.53
N SER A 171 1.69 11.42 -4.06
CA SER A 171 0.54 10.77 -3.44
C SER A 171 0.88 10.13 -2.08
N SER A 172 2.13 9.73 -1.87
CA SER A 172 2.60 9.17 -0.60
C SER A 172 2.97 10.23 0.46
N LEU A 173 3.36 11.44 0.03
CA LEU A 173 3.75 12.52 0.94
C LEU A 173 2.56 13.11 1.71
N VAL A 174 1.42 13.31 1.04
CA VAL A 174 0.22 13.89 1.67
C VAL A 174 -0.23 13.10 2.91
N PRO A 175 -0.46 11.77 2.85
CA PRO A 175 -0.84 11.01 4.03
C PRO A 175 0.27 10.98 5.08
N TRP A 176 1.55 11.05 4.69
CA TRP A 176 2.65 11.15 5.64
C TRP A 176 2.61 12.46 6.45
N MET A 177 2.40 13.61 5.81
CA MET A 177 2.28 14.89 6.51
C MET A 177 1.09 14.91 7.48
N VAL A 178 -0.06 14.38 7.04
CA VAL A 178 -1.25 14.23 7.90
C VAL A 178 -0.96 13.34 9.10
N LEU A 179 -0.25 12.22 8.89
CA LEU A 179 0.13 11.31 9.96
C LEU A 179 1.14 11.94 10.93
N VAL A 180 2.12 12.71 10.44
CA VAL A 180 3.05 13.47 11.28
C VAL A 180 2.28 14.43 12.18
N ALA A 181 1.36 15.21 11.62
CA ALA A 181 0.52 16.13 12.41
C ALA A 181 -0.32 15.37 13.45
N ALA A 182 -0.95 14.27 13.05
CA ALA A 182 -1.75 13.42 13.94
C ALA A 182 -0.91 12.82 15.09
N ALA A 183 0.28 12.30 14.81
CA ALA A 183 1.17 11.73 15.81
C ALA A 183 1.59 12.76 16.88
N HIS A 184 1.90 13.99 16.46
CA HIS A 184 2.22 15.09 17.38
C HIS A 184 0.99 15.52 18.19
N LEU A 185 -0.19 15.57 17.58
CA LEU A 185 -1.44 15.88 18.31
C LEU A 185 -1.76 14.81 19.35
N LEU A 186 -1.57 13.53 19.05
CA LEU A 186 -1.73 12.44 20.02
C LEU A 186 -0.74 12.58 21.20
N LEU A 187 0.51 12.95 20.92
CA LEU A 187 1.51 13.18 21.94
C LEU A 187 1.15 14.37 22.84
N ILE A 188 0.71 15.48 22.24
CA ILE A 188 0.22 16.65 22.99
C ILE A 188 -0.97 16.24 23.86
N ASN A 189 -1.95 15.53 23.30
CA ASN A 189 -3.15 15.13 24.03
C ASN A 189 -2.85 14.18 25.19
N ARG A 190 -1.90 13.26 25.02
CA ARG A 190 -1.41 12.39 26.11
C ARG A 190 -0.80 13.19 27.28
N ASN A 191 -0.14 14.30 26.97
CA ASN A 191 0.57 15.12 27.95
C ASN A 191 -0.25 16.28 28.51
N ARG A 192 -1.47 16.50 27.98
CA ARG A 192 -2.43 17.44 28.58
C ARG A 192 -2.90 16.84 29.90
N ARG A 193 -2.54 17.51 30.99
CA ARG A 193 -2.98 17.20 32.35
C ARG A 193 -4.41 17.68 32.57
#